data_AF-A0A091JEC6-F1
#
_entry.id   AF-A0A091JEC6-F1
#
_cell.length_a   1.000
_cell.length_b   1.000
_cell.length_c   1.000
_cell.angle_alpha   90.00
_cell.angle_beta   90.00
_cell.angle_gamma   90.00
#
_symmetry.space_group_name_H-M   'P 1'
#
loop_
_entity.id
_entity.type
_entity.pdbx_description
1 polymer ?
#
loop_
_entity_poly.entity_id
_entity_poly.type
_entity_poly.pdbx_seq_one_letter_code
_entity_poly.pdbx_strand_id
1 'polypeptide(L)'
;LSQSTICRFESLTLSHNNMIALKPILQAWLEEAEKSHREKLAKPELFSGAEKKRKRTSIAAPEKRSLEAYFALQPRPSSEKIAAIAEKLDLKKNVVRVWFCNQRQKQKRM
;
A
#
# COMPACT_ATOMS: atom_id res chain seq x y z
N LEU A 1 1.34 8.84 -5.51
CA LEU A 1 0.77 9.68 -4.44
C LEU A 1 0.16 8.81 -3.34
N SER A 2 0.30 9.15 -2.06
CA SER A 2 -0.37 8.41 -0.97
C SER A 2 -1.81 8.91 -0.78
N GLN A 3 -2.69 8.06 -0.24
CA GLN A 3 -4.07 8.45 0.09
C GLN A 3 -4.12 9.65 1.04
N SER A 4 -3.19 9.75 1.99
CA SER A 4 -3.08 10.92 2.87
C SER A 4 -2.71 12.20 2.11
N THR A 5 -1.87 12.13 1.08
CA THR A 5 -1.54 13.30 0.25
C THR A 5 -2.74 13.76 -0.57
N ILE A 6 -3.50 12.82 -1.15
CA ILE A 6 -4.73 13.14 -1.91
C ILE A 6 -5.77 13.79 -0.99
N CYS A 7 -6.05 13.19 0.17
CA CYS A 7 -7.01 13.73 1.14
C CYS A 7 -6.61 15.14 1.63
N ARG A 8 -5.31 15.38 1.85
CA ARG A 8 -4.82 16.72 2.21
C ARG A 8 -4.89 17.73 1.06
N PHE A 9 -4.72 17.28 -0.18
CA PHE A 9 -4.92 18.10 -1.37
C PHE A 9 -6.39 18.52 -1.52
N GLU A 10 -7.33 17.57 -1.40
CA GLU A 10 -8.77 17.81 -1.49
C GLU A 10 -9.30 18.73 -0.37
N SER A 11 -8.76 18.58 0.85
CA SER A 11 -9.13 19.41 2.00
C SER A 11 -8.41 20.76 2.06
N LEU A 12 -7.60 21.12 1.05
CA LEU A 12 -6.82 22.37 1.02
C LEU A 12 -5.84 22.54 2.20
N THR A 13 -5.33 21.44 2.76
CA THR A 13 -4.46 21.44 3.96
C THR A 13 -2.97 21.20 3.66
N LEU A 14 -2.56 21.27 2.39
CA LEU A 14 -1.14 21.33 1.99
C LEU A 14 -0.69 22.79 1.83
N SER A 15 0.62 23.02 1.94
CA SER A 15 1.17 24.35 1.66
C SER A 15 0.95 24.77 0.20
N HIS A 16 0.91 26.08 -0.05
CA HIS A 16 0.67 26.65 -1.36
C HIS A 16 1.61 26.09 -2.45
N ASN A 17 2.92 26.01 -2.16
CA ASN A 17 3.91 25.45 -3.10
C ASN A 17 3.64 23.96 -3.41
N ASN A 18 3.21 23.17 -2.42
CA ASN A 18 2.84 21.78 -2.64
C ASN A 18 1.56 21.66 -3.46
N MET A 19 0.57 22.53 -3.22
CA MET A 19 -0.66 22.56 -4.00
C MET A 19 -0.38 22.86 -5.48
N ILE A 20 0.45 23.86 -5.77
CA ILE A 20 0.86 24.20 -7.14
C ILE A 20 1.59 23.04 -7.81
N ALA A 21 2.53 22.40 -7.10
CA ALA A 21 3.28 21.28 -7.66
C ALA A 21 2.41 20.05 -7.95
N LEU A 22 1.39 19.80 -7.13
CA LEU A 22 0.51 18.63 -7.28
C LEU A 22 -0.61 18.82 -8.30
N LYS A 23 -1.09 20.06 -8.48
CA LYS A 23 -2.20 20.37 -9.39
C LYS A 23 -2.02 19.82 -10.81
N PRO A 24 -0.92 20.06 -11.54
CA PRO A 24 -0.77 19.55 -12.90
C PRO A 24 -0.67 18.02 -12.95
N ILE A 25 -0.08 17.39 -11.94
CA ILE A 25 0.06 15.92 -11.86
C ILE A 25 -1.33 15.27 -11.70
N LEU A 26 -2.16 15.83 -10.82
CA LEU A 26 -3.50 15.31 -10.56
C LEU A 26 -4.45 15.59 -11.74
N GLN A 27 -4.30 16.73 -12.40
CA GLN A 27 -5.09 17.06 -13.58
C GLN A 27 -4.77 16.12 -14.76
N ALA A 28 -3.49 15.90 -15.08
CA ALA A 28 -3.10 14.98 -16.14
C ALA A 28 -3.56 13.54 -15.85
N TRP A 29 -3.48 13.11 -14.59
CA TRP A 29 -4.01 11.81 -14.18
C TRP A 29 -5.53 11.70 -14.36
N LEU A 30 -6.28 12.75 -14.01
CA LEU A 30 -7.73 12.79 -14.15
C LEU A 30 -8.15 12.73 -15.62
N GLU A 31 -7.51 13.52 -16.48
CA GLU A 31 -7.76 13.54 -17.93
C GLU A 31 -7.54 12.15 -18.56
N GLU A 32 -6.46 11.47 -18.20
CA GLU A 32 -6.16 10.11 -18.70
C GLU A 32 -7.18 9.07 -18.19
N ALA A 33 -7.60 9.18 -16.93
CA ALA A 33 -8.61 8.31 -16.35
C ALA A 33 -9.98 8.49 -17.03
N GLU A 34 -10.39 9.74 -17.29
CA GLU A 34 -11.62 10.07 -17.98
C GLU A 34 -11.61 9.62 -19.45
N LYS A 35 -10.47 9.80 -20.14
CA LYS A 35 -10.26 9.30 -21.51
C LYS A 35 -10.38 7.78 -21.56
N SER A 36 -9.68 7.08 -20.68
CA SER A 36 -9.75 5.62 -20.55
C SER A 36 -11.18 5.14 -20.25
N HIS A 37 -11.92 5.86 -19.39
CA HIS A 37 -13.31 5.53 -19.08
C HIS A 37 -14.25 5.75 -20.28
N ARG A 38 -14.05 6.85 -21.03
CA ARG A 38 -14.80 7.14 -22.26
C ARG A 38 -14.55 6.09 -23.34
N GLU A 39 -13.31 5.66 -23.50
CA GLU A 39 -12.94 4.57 -24.42
C GLU A 39 -13.55 3.23 -24.01
N LYS A 40 -13.57 2.91 -22.72
CA LYS A 40 -14.25 1.71 -22.17
C LYS A 40 -15.76 1.72 -22.43
N LEU A 41 -16.42 2.87 -22.29
CA LEU A 41 -17.85 3.03 -22.61
C LEU A 41 -18.13 2.94 -24.11
N ALA A 42 -17.23 3.45 -24.95
CA ALA A 42 -17.37 3.42 -26.40
C ALA A 42 -17.11 2.03 -27.01
N LYS A 43 -16.33 1.16 -26.34
CA LYS A 43 -15.98 -0.20 -26.81
C LYS A 43 -16.02 -1.21 -25.65
N PRO A 44 -17.20 -1.56 -25.13
CA PRO A 44 -17.36 -2.44 -23.96
C PRO A 44 -16.83 -3.86 -24.18
N GLU A 45 -16.81 -4.35 -25.42
CA GLU A 45 -16.40 -5.72 -25.79
C GLU A 45 -14.89 -6.01 -25.63
N LEU A 46 -14.02 -4.99 -25.55
CA LEU A 46 -12.56 -5.17 -25.47
C LEU A 46 -11.99 -5.21 -24.05
N PHE A 47 -12.75 -4.80 -23.03
CA PHE A 47 -12.20 -4.47 -21.70
C PHE A 47 -12.70 -5.35 -20.54
N SER A 48 -13.27 -6.53 -20.81
CA SER A 48 -13.75 -7.44 -19.73
C SER A 48 -12.64 -8.08 -18.88
N GLY A 49 -11.36 -7.83 -19.19
CA GLY A 49 -10.26 -8.69 -18.72
C GLY A 49 -9.39 -8.22 -17.55
N ALA A 50 -9.36 -6.94 -17.13
CA ALA A 50 -8.30 -6.53 -16.21
C ALA A 50 -8.66 -5.33 -15.33
N GLU A 51 -8.92 -5.60 -14.05
CA GLU A 51 -8.38 -4.82 -12.93
C GLU A 51 -8.69 -5.54 -11.60
N LYS A 52 -8.13 -6.74 -11.41
CA LYS A 52 -8.10 -7.38 -10.08
C LYS A 52 -7.12 -6.60 -9.20
N LYS A 53 -7.57 -5.46 -8.66
CA LYS A 53 -6.84 -4.69 -7.63
C LYS A 53 -6.43 -5.66 -6.51
N ARG A 54 -5.12 -5.76 -6.25
CA ARG A 54 -4.58 -6.65 -5.22
C ARG A 54 -5.20 -6.27 -3.86
N LYS A 55 -6.03 -7.15 -3.30
CA LYS A 55 -6.66 -6.93 -2.00
C LYS A 55 -5.57 -6.87 -0.93
N ARG A 56 -5.68 -5.89 -0.03
CA ARG A 56 -4.80 -5.76 1.14
C ARG A 56 -4.99 -6.96 2.05
N THR A 57 -3.90 -7.64 2.42
CA THR A 57 -3.95 -8.69 3.46
C THR A 57 -4.15 -8.03 4.82
N SER A 58 -5.26 -8.35 5.50
CA SER A 58 -5.44 -8.01 6.91
C SER A 58 -4.72 -9.05 7.75
N ILE A 59 -3.86 -8.61 8.66
CA ILE A 59 -3.23 -9.49 9.66
C ILE A 59 -4.13 -9.41 10.89
N ALA A 60 -4.67 -10.53 11.36
CA ALA A 60 -5.56 -10.52 12.51
C ALA A 60 -4.78 -10.26 13.83
N ALA A 61 -5.53 -9.97 14.89
CA ALA A 61 -4.98 -9.59 16.18
C ALA A 61 -4.03 -10.62 16.83
N PRO A 62 -4.26 -11.96 16.74
CA PRO A 62 -3.32 -12.92 17.31
C PRO A 62 -1.99 -12.98 16.53
N GLU A 63 -2.03 -12.99 15.20
CA GLU A 63 -0.82 -13.04 14.36
C GLU A 63 0.01 -11.78 14.51
N LYS A 64 -0.65 -10.62 14.64
CA LYS A 64 0.04 -9.35 14.93
C LYS A 64 0.80 -9.41 16.26
N ARG A 65 0.18 -9.94 17.33
CA ARG A 65 0.85 -10.12 18.64
C ARG A 65 2.05 -11.07 18.52
N SER A 66 1.91 -12.17 17.79
CA SER A 66 3.02 -13.09 17.56
C SER A 66 4.17 -12.43 16.78
N LEU A 67 3.87 -11.66 15.74
CA LEU A 67 4.88 -10.91 14.98
C LEU A 67 5.61 -9.89 15.84
N GLU A 68 4.92 -9.20 16.74
CA GLU A 68 5.51 -8.26 17.71
C GLU A 68 6.46 -8.97 18.68
N ALA A 69 6.08 -10.15 19.18
CA ALA A 69 6.96 -10.97 20.02
C ALA A 69 8.24 -11.42 19.28
N TYR A 70 8.11 -11.89 18.03
CA TYR A 70 9.28 -12.22 17.20
C TYR A 70 10.17 -11.01 16.91
N PHE A 71 9.55 -9.83 16.71
CA PHE A 71 10.27 -8.59 16.46
C PHE A 71 11.08 -8.12 17.66
N ALA A 72 10.56 -8.27 18.88
CA ALA A 72 11.27 -7.93 20.11
C ALA A 72 12.54 -8.78 20.29
N LEU A 73 12.50 -10.05 19.88
CA LEU A 73 13.67 -10.94 19.92
C LEU A 73 14.67 -10.65 18.80
N GLN A 74 14.19 -10.48 17.57
CA GLN A 74 15.04 -10.27 16.40
C GLN A 74 14.38 -9.32 15.40
N PRO A 75 14.70 -8.01 15.44
CA PRO A 75 14.14 -7.00 14.53
C PRO A 75 14.54 -7.19 13.04
N ARG A 76 15.62 -7.93 12.81
CA ARG A 76 16.15 -8.28 11.48
C ARG A 76 16.26 -9.80 11.33
N PRO A 77 15.12 -10.51 11.15
CA PRO A 77 15.13 -11.94 10.89
C PRO A 77 15.75 -12.24 9.51
N SER A 78 16.44 -13.38 9.40
CA SER A 78 16.94 -13.90 8.12
C SER A 78 15.79 -14.34 7.20
N SER A 79 16.08 -14.55 5.91
CA SER A 79 15.08 -15.03 4.94
C SER A 79 14.46 -16.37 5.34
N GLU A 80 15.26 -17.27 5.92
CA GLU A 80 14.82 -18.56 6.45
C GLU A 80 13.91 -18.38 7.66
N LYS A 81 14.29 -17.50 8.59
CA LYS A 81 13.46 -17.22 9.77
C LYS A 81 12.12 -16.57 9.40
N ILE A 82 12.11 -15.70 8.38
CA ILE A 82 10.88 -15.12 7.82
C ILE A 82 9.98 -16.22 7.23
N ALA A 83 10.55 -17.21 6.54
CA ALA A 83 9.78 -18.34 6.01
C ALA A 83 9.17 -19.19 7.13
N ALA A 84 9.94 -19.52 8.17
CA ALA A 84 9.44 -20.28 9.31
C ALA A 84 8.33 -19.55 10.08
N ILE A 85 8.44 -18.22 10.25
CA ILE A 85 7.38 -17.41 10.87
C ILE A 85 6.13 -17.36 9.98
N ALA A 86 6.31 -17.28 8.67
CA ALA A 86 5.22 -17.27 7.70
C ALA A 86 4.42 -18.57 7.73
N GLU A 87 5.09 -19.74 7.74
CA GLU A 87 4.43 -21.04 7.89
C GLU A 87 3.71 -21.18 9.22
N LYS A 88 4.35 -20.78 10.33
CA LYS A 88 3.74 -20.90 11.68
C LYS A 88 2.49 -20.03 11.86
N LEU A 89 2.42 -18.88 11.19
CA LEU A 89 1.31 -17.95 11.29
C LEU A 89 0.29 -18.08 10.14
N ASP A 90 0.48 -19.07 9.25
CA ASP A 90 -0.29 -19.23 8.01
C ASP A 90 -0.37 -17.93 7.17
N LEU A 91 0.74 -17.19 7.11
CA LEU A 91 0.86 -15.95 6.35
C LEU A 91 1.79 -16.14 5.16
N LYS A 92 1.56 -15.39 4.08
CA LYS A 92 2.52 -15.35 2.96
C LYS A 92 3.85 -14.77 3.42
N LYS A 93 4.97 -15.40 3.02
CA LYS A 93 6.34 -14.92 3.29
C LYS A 93 6.53 -13.43 3.02
N ASN A 94 5.94 -12.92 1.93
CA ASN A 94 6.06 -11.52 1.56
C ASN A 94 5.32 -10.57 2.55
N VAL A 95 4.20 -11.02 3.13
CA VAL A 95 3.45 -10.24 4.14
C VAL A 95 4.29 -10.08 5.40
N VAL A 96 4.88 -11.18 5.90
CA VAL A 96 5.77 -11.15 7.07
C VAL A 96 6.99 -10.27 6.80
N ARG A 97 7.66 -10.44 5.66
CA ARG A 97 8.81 -9.61 5.26
C ARG A 97 8.49 -8.11 5.26
N VAL A 98 7.38 -7.72 4.61
CA VAL A 98 6.92 -6.32 4.54
C VAL A 98 6.54 -5.81 5.92
N TRP A 99 5.90 -6.63 6.76
CA TRP A 99 5.57 -6.27 8.13
C TRP A 99 6.82 -5.92 8.95
N PHE A 100 7.87 -6.76 8.91
CA PHE A 100 9.14 -6.47 9.59
C PHE A 100 9.82 -5.19 9.06
N CYS A 101 9.77 -4.95 7.74
CA CYS A 101 10.26 -3.71 7.15
C CYS A 101 9.50 -2.48 7.68
N ASN A 102 8.17 -2.54 7.67
CA ASN A 102 7.32 -1.45 8.15
C ASN A 102 7.50 -1.22 9.65
N GLN A 103 7.66 -2.27 10.45
CA GLN A 103 7.86 -2.17 11.89
C GLN A 103 9.20 -1.53 12.24
N ARG A 104 10.28 -1.84 11.51
CA ARG A 104 11.56 -1.12 11.65
C ARG A 104 11.45 0.35 11.24
N GLN A 105 10.70 0.65 10.18
CA GLN A 105 10.48 2.05 9.78
C GLN A 105 9.68 2.80 10.86
N LYS A 106 8.70 2.16 11.49
CA LYS A 106 7.94 2.73 12.61
C LYS A 106 8.86 3.10 13.78
N GLN A 107 9.78 2.21 14.17
CA GLN A 107 10.73 2.50 15.25
C GLN A 107 11.66 3.70 14.97
N LYS A 108 11.98 3.98 13.71
CA LYS A 108 12.81 5.14 13.34
C LYS A 108 12.06 6.48 13.32
N ARG A 109 10.72 6.44 13.32
CA ARG A 109 9.87 7.64 13.22
C ARG A 109 9.31 8.08 14.57
N MET A 110 9.52 7.26 15.60
CA MET A 110 9.28 7.57 17.01
C MET A 110 10.59 8.04 17.63
#